data_AF-A0A2V9B1E0-F1
#
_entry.id   AF-A0A2V9B1E0-F1
#
_cell.length_a   1.000
_cell.length_b   1.000
_cell.length_c   1.000
_cell.angle_alpha   90.00
_cell.angle_beta   90.00
_cell.angle_gamma   90.00
#
_symmetry.space_group_name_H-M   'P 1'
#
loop_
_entity.id
_entity.type
_entity.pdbx_description
1 polymer ?
#
loop_
_entity_poly.entity_id
_entity_poly.type
_entity_poly.pdbx_seq_one_letter_code
_entity_poly.pdbx_strand_id
1 'polypeptide(L)'
;MKFSLKMCVSSIFSDSRLLTLLAAGSAMAQNAVPAAPQTMDQTAQVFRLDGGNATYAFGVNERGELQTLYWGGRIGERDSVPAAHSNPEAASFDSPYTTTPQEYAGWGAGLFTEPALKVSFADGNRDLVLHFVRASPNGPQSLDVLLKDISREVYVTLRYSIDPESGILARSASIENKEKQPITIEQA
;
A
#
# COMPACT_ATOMS: atom_id res chain seq x y z
N MET A 1 48.03 -11.83 27.70
CA MET A 1 49.33 -11.12 27.82
C MET A 1 49.32 -9.90 26.91
N LYS A 2 50.16 -8.87 27.18
CA LYS A 2 50.37 -7.70 26.30
C LYS A 2 51.72 -7.82 25.58
N PHE A 3 51.80 -7.45 24.29
CA PHE A 3 52.94 -6.92 23.51
C PHE A 3 52.42 -6.73 22.06
N SER A 4 52.50 -5.62 21.32
CA SER A 4 53.11 -4.27 21.47
C SER A 4 54.61 -4.10 21.16
N LEU A 5 54.91 -3.75 19.91
CA LEU A 5 56.01 -2.90 19.36
C LEU A 5 55.65 -2.63 17.87
N LYS A 6 55.79 -1.45 17.20
CA LYS A 6 56.92 -0.48 17.02
C LYS A 6 58.17 -1.11 16.36
N MET A 7 58.96 -0.49 15.46
CA MET A 7 59.01 0.81 14.72
C MET A 7 60.19 0.69 13.69
N CYS A 8 60.44 1.50 12.63
CA CYS A 8 59.78 2.62 11.90
C CYS A 8 60.48 2.74 10.50
N VAL A 9 61.08 3.90 10.16
CA VAL A 9 62.10 4.19 9.10
C VAL A 9 61.55 4.44 7.68
N SER A 10 61.24 5.68 7.25
CA SER A 10 62.10 6.79 6.73
C SER A 10 62.34 6.70 5.20
N SER A 11 62.63 7.75 4.40
CA SER A 11 62.58 9.23 4.49
C SER A 11 62.90 9.82 3.08
N ILE A 12 62.53 11.05 2.68
CA ILE A 12 63.40 12.27 2.67
C ILE A 12 62.66 13.46 1.97
N PHE A 13 63.04 14.68 2.36
CA PHE A 13 62.74 16.04 1.85
C PHE A 13 62.49 16.28 0.35
N SER A 14 61.67 17.30 0.04
CA SER A 14 62.17 18.59 -0.49
C SER A 14 61.16 19.74 -0.30
N ASP A 15 61.63 20.99 -0.23
CA ASP A 15 60.84 22.22 -0.02
C ASP A 15 60.37 22.89 -1.33
N SER A 16 59.27 23.66 -1.30
CA SER A 16 59.32 25.12 -1.57
C SER A 16 58.00 25.87 -1.28
N ARG A 17 58.15 27.17 -1.06
CA ARG A 17 57.24 28.16 -0.45
C ARG A 17 56.12 28.73 -1.34
N LEU A 18 55.11 29.32 -0.67
CA LEU A 18 54.18 30.40 -1.11
C LEU A 18 53.25 30.07 -2.31
N LEU A 19 51.95 30.31 -2.23
CA LEU A 19 51.34 31.64 -2.02
C LEU A 19 49.90 31.54 -1.44
N THR A 20 49.47 32.52 -0.65
CA THR A 20 48.10 32.58 -0.10
C THR A 20 47.14 33.28 -1.06
N LEU A 21 46.05 32.63 -1.45
CA LEU A 21 44.87 33.29 -2.05
C LEU A 21 43.67 33.14 -1.11
N LEU A 22 43.04 34.26 -0.74
CA LEU A 22 41.69 34.24 -0.18
C LEU A 22 40.69 34.12 -1.33
N ALA A 23 39.92 33.04 -1.36
CA ALA A 23 38.74 32.91 -2.21
C ALA A 23 37.49 32.92 -1.32
N ALA A 24 36.73 34.02 -1.34
CA ALA A 24 35.46 34.13 -0.62
C ALA A 24 34.36 33.35 -1.36
N GLY A 25 34.29 32.05 -1.14
CA GLY A 25 33.25 31.19 -1.71
C GLY A 25 31.89 31.43 -1.03
N SER A 26 30.94 32.00 -1.76
CA SER A 26 29.56 32.19 -1.29
C SER A 26 28.89 30.84 -1.00
N ALA A 27 28.43 30.64 0.24
CA ALA A 27 27.70 29.44 0.63
C ALA A 27 26.29 29.42 0.01
N MET A 28 26.15 28.77 -1.15
CA MET A 28 24.85 28.47 -1.73
C MET A 28 24.14 27.41 -0.87
N ALA A 29 23.14 27.82 -0.12
CA ALA A 29 22.29 26.90 0.63
C ALA A 29 21.50 26.01 -0.35
N GLN A 30 21.84 24.73 -0.41
CA GLN A 30 21.09 23.75 -1.18
C GLN A 30 19.79 23.43 -0.45
N ASN A 31 18.68 24.02 -0.90
CA ASN A 31 17.35 23.61 -0.47
C ASN A 31 17.14 22.15 -0.89
N ALA A 32 17.14 21.24 0.09
CA ALA A 32 16.80 19.84 -0.15
C ALA A 32 15.33 19.74 -0.57
N VAL A 33 15.09 19.43 -1.84
CA VAL A 33 13.75 19.09 -2.33
C VAL A 33 13.32 17.81 -1.60
N PRO A 34 12.15 17.78 -0.91
CA PRO A 34 11.68 16.56 -0.29
C PRO A 34 11.49 15.49 -1.36
N ALA A 35 12.03 14.30 -1.13
CA ALA A 35 11.94 13.21 -2.08
C ALA A 35 10.47 12.86 -2.35
N ALA A 36 10.11 12.71 -3.63
CA ALA A 36 8.79 12.22 -4.00
C ALA A 36 8.53 10.85 -3.35
N PRO A 37 7.28 10.56 -2.93
CA PRO A 37 6.95 9.28 -2.31
C PRO A 37 7.40 8.14 -3.24
N GLN A 38 8.09 7.15 -2.67
CA GLN A 38 8.59 6.01 -3.43
C GLN A 38 7.40 5.19 -3.93
N THR A 39 7.06 5.31 -5.20
CA THR A 39 6.07 4.44 -5.84
C THR A 39 6.61 3.02 -5.79
N MET A 40 6.09 2.20 -4.88
CA MET A 40 6.32 0.76 -4.94
C MET A 40 5.70 0.26 -6.23
N ASP A 41 6.53 -0.34 -7.09
CA ASP A 41 6.12 -0.98 -8.33
C ASP A 41 5.36 -2.27 -7.97
N GLN A 42 4.07 -2.12 -7.64
CA GLN A 42 3.22 -3.22 -7.22
C GLN A 42 2.81 -4.03 -8.45
N THR A 43 3.54 -5.11 -8.72
CA THR A 43 3.14 -6.14 -9.69
C THR A 43 1.68 -6.51 -9.48
N ALA A 44 0.86 -6.34 -10.52
CA ALA A 44 -0.58 -6.56 -10.46
C ALA A 44 -0.89 -7.97 -9.94
N GLN A 45 -1.56 -8.03 -8.78
CA GLN A 45 -1.94 -9.28 -8.12
C GLN A 45 -3.42 -9.54 -8.34
N VAL A 46 -3.74 -10.74 -8.81
CA VAL A 46 -5.12 -11.21 -8.97
C VAL A 46 -5.35 -12.39 -8.04
N PHE A 47 -6.39 -12.30 -7.23
CA PHE A 47 -6.83 -13.32 -6.30
C PHE A 47 -8.08 -13.98 -6.87
N ARG A 48 -8.11 -15.31 -6.86
CA ARG A 48 -9.21 -16.14 -7.39
C ARG A 48 -9.60 -17.18 -6.34
N LEU A 49 -10.89 -17.33 -6.14
CA LEU A 49 -11.53 -18.28 -5.23
C LEU A 49 -12.60 -19.05 -6.00
N ASP A 50 -12.55 -20.38 -5.95
CA ASP A 50 -13.48 -21.26 -6.68
C ASP A 50 -14.18 -22.24 -5.71
N GLY A 51 -15.49 -22.39 -5.87
CA GLY A 51 -16.28 -23.37 -5.12
C GLY A 51 -17.62 -23.66 -5.77
N GLY A 52 -18.07 -24.90 -5.71
CA GLY A 52 -19.29 -25.37 -6.36
C GLY A 52 -19.34 -24.98 -7.85
N ASN A 53 -20.38 -24.22 -8.21
CA ASN A 53 -20.56 -23.67 -9.56
C ASN A 53 -20.22 -22.18 -9.67
N ALA A 54 -19.40 -21.63 -8.75
CA ALA A 54 -19.07 -20.21 -8.69
C ALA A 54 -17.55 -19.93 -8.72
N THR A 55 -17.20 -18.74 -9.22
CA THR A 55 -15.87 -18.13 -9.07
C THR A 55 -16.03 -16.71 -8.52
N TYR A 56 -15.17 -16.33 -7.57
CA TYR A 56 -14.98 -14.95 -7.11
C TYR A 56 -13.54 -14.54 -7.41
N ALA A 57 -13.34 -13.35 -7.99
CA ALA A 57 -12.01 -12.82 -8.24
C ALA A 57 -11.94 -11.30 -8.09
N PHE A 58 -10.82 -10.84 -7.58
CA PHE A 58 -10.50 -9.44 -7.31
C PHE A 58 -8.99 -9.24 -7.41
N GLY A 59 -8.51 -8.00 -7.49
CA GLY A 59 -7.08 -7.75 -7.63
C GLY A 59 -6.63 -6.39 -7.11
N VAL A 60 -5.31 -6.19 -7.12
CA VAL A 60 -4.66 -4.93 -6.80
C VAL A 60 -4.38 -4.16 -8.10
N ASN A 61 -4.93 -2.96 -8.24
CA ASN A 61 -4.67 -2.10 -9.41
C ASN A 61 -3.39 -1.26 -9.26
N GLU A 62 -3.00 -0.53 -10.30
CA GLU A 62 -1.79 0.32 -10.30
C GLU A 62 -1.81 1.48 -9.29
N ARG A 63 -2.94 1.75 -8.62
CA ARG A 63 -3.02 2.71 -7.51
C ARG A 63 -2.77 2.07 -6.14
N GLY A 64 -2.79 0.73 -6.05
CA GLY A 64 -2.72 -0.03 -4.81
C GLY A 64 -4.08 -0.29 -4.14
N GLU A 65 -5.19 -0.03 -4.84
CA GLU A 65 -6.55 -0.30 -4.37
C GLU A 65 -6.92 -1.77 -4.61
N LEU A 66 -7.80 -2.34 -3.77
CA LEU A 66 -8.46 -3.61 -4.09
C LEU A 66 -9.70 -3.37 -4.94
N GLN A 67 -9.72 -3.99 -6.12
CA GLN A 67 -10.77 -3.85 -7.13
C GLN A 67 -11.45 -5.18 -7.41
N THR A 68 -12.78 -5.20 -7.40
CA THR A 68 -13.57 -6.40 -7.76
C THR A 68 -13.46 -6.65 -9.27
N LEU A 69 -13.18 -7.89 -9.69
CA LEU A 69 -12.97 -8.25 -11.10
C LEU A 69 -14.04 -9.20 -11.62
N TYR A 70 -14.49 -10.15 -10.80
CA TYR A 70 -15.51 -11.11 -11.18
C TYR A 70 -16.25 -11.68 -9.96
N TRP A 71 -17.58 -11.80 -10.08
CA TRP A 71 -18.37 -12.72 -9.26
C TRP A 71 -19.48 -13.29 -10.13
N GLY A 72 -19.54 -14.63 -10.22
CA GLY A 72 -20.51 -15.30 -11.08
C GLY A 72 -20.26 -16.80 -11.17
N GLY A 73 -20.70 -17.40 -12.28
CA GLY A 73 -20.53 -18.83 -12.55
C GLY A 73 -19.07 -19.27 -12.64
N ARG A 74 -18.80 -20.56 -12.48
CA ARG A 74 -17.44 -21.11 -12.45
C ARG A 74 -16.70 -20.86 -13.76
N ILE A 75 -15.59 -20.12 -13.67
CA ILE A 75 -14.62 -19.90 -14.75
C ILE A 75 -13.75 -21.16 -14.89
N GLY A 76 -13.28 -21.48 -16.10
CA GLY A 76 -12.45 -22.66 -16.32
C GLY A 76 -11.13 -22.63 -15.53
N GLU A 77 -10.66 -23.80 -15.10
CA GLU A 77 -9.51 -23.94 -14.18
C GLU A 77 -8.16 -23.47 -14.76
N ARG A 78 -8.11 -23.22 -16.08
CA ARG A 78 -6.95 -22.68 -16.80
C ARG A 78 -7.18 -21.27 -17.35
N ASP A 79 -8.38 -20.72 -17.16
CA ASP A 79 -8.74 -19.42 -17.70
C ASP A 79 -8.23 -18.33 -16.75
N SER A 80 -7.49 -17.36 -17.29
CA SER A 80 -6.96 -16.23 -16.54
C SER A 80 -7.99 -15.13 -16.38
N VAL A 81 -8.24 -14.71 -15.14
CA VAL A 81 -8.88 -13.41 -14.88
C VAL A 81 -7.87 -12.29 -15.21
N PRO A 82 -8.24 -11.24 -15.96
CA PRO A 82 -7.33 -10.12 -16.27
C PRO A 82 -6.80 -9.39 -15.03
N ALA A 83 -5.71 -8.65 -15.19
CA ALA A 83 -5.20 -7.75 -14.15
C ALA A 83 -6.21 -6.65 -13.80
N ALA A 84 -6.19 -6.19 -12.55
CA ALA A 84 -6.96 -5.04 -12.11
C ALA A 84 -6.33 -3.74 -12.65
N HIS A 85 -7.19 -2.84 -13.15
CA HIS A 85 -6.82 -1.52 -13.63
C HIS A 85 -7.91 -0.52 -13.25
N SER A 86 -7.51 0.64 -12.73
CA SER A 86 -8.46 1.67 -12.32
C SER A 86 -9.24 2.20 -13.53
N ASN A 87 -10.52 2.51 -13.30
CA ASN A 87 -11.33 3.19 -14.29
C ASN A 87 -10.85 4.64 -14.46
N PRO A 88 -10.97 5.22 -15.66
CA PRO A 88 -10.61 6.62 -15.88
C PRO A 88 -11.49 7.57 -15.06
N GLU A 89 -11.01 8.81 -14.93
CA GLU A 89 -11.85 9.93 -14.51
C GLU A 89 -13.01 10.10 -15.52
N ALA A 90 -14.24 10.24 -15.01
CA ALA A 90 -15.43 10.48 -15.86
C ALA A 90 -15.84 11.97 -15.89
N ALA A 91 -15.54 12.71 -14.82
CA ALA A 91 -15.76 14.14 -14.66
C ALA A 91 -14.91 14.67 -13.49
N SER A 92 -14.85 15.99 -13.30
CA SER A 92 -14.02 16.64 -12.27
C SER A 92 -14.38 16.33 -10.80
N PHE A 93 -15.47 15.58 -10.56
CA PHE A 93 -15.80 14.98 -9.26
C PHE A 93 -15.77 13.45 -9.30
N ASP A 94 -15.84 12.83 -10.47
CA ASP A 94 -15.86 11.38 -10.67
C ASP A 94 -14.44 10.87 -10.96
N SER A 95 -13.59 10.94 -9.92
CA SER A 95 -12.18 10.51 -9.97
C SER A 95 -12.04 8.97 -10.10
N PRO A 96 -10.87 8.44 -10.50
CA PRO A 96 -10.61 7.00 -10.54
C PRO A 96 -10.96 6.25 -9.24
N TYR A 97 -10.82 6.89 -8.06
CA TYR A 97 -11.16 6.27 -6.78
C TYR A 97 -12.67 6.02 -6.63
N THR A 98 -13.52 6.87 -7.23
CA THR A 98 -14.99 6.75 -7.17
C THR A 98 -15.62 6.13 -8.42
N THR A 99 -14.90 6.04 -9.54
CA THR A 99 -15.34 5.31 -10.75
C THR A 99 -14.91 3.84 -10.75
N THR A 100 -13.87 3.46 -9.99
CA THR A 100 -13.39 2.07 -9.89
C THR A 100 -14.19 1.26 -8.84
N PRO A 101 -14.69 0.06 -9.18
CA PRO A 101 -15.37 -0.81 -8.20
C PRO A 101 -14.39 -1.36 -7.15
N GLN A 102 -14.43 -0.81 -5.93
CA GLN A 102 -13.55 -1.23 -4.83
C GLN A 102 -14.15 -2.37 -4.00
N GLU A 103 -13.31 -3.30 -3.53
CA GLU A 103 -13.70 -4.43 -2.66
C GLU A 103 -14.23 -3.99 -1.29
N TYR A 104 -13.62 -2.96 -0.69
CA TYR A 104 -13.93 -2.44 0.65
C TYR A 104 -13.44 -0.98 0.77
N ALA A 105 -14.19 -0.05 0.17
CA ALA A 105 -13.80 1.36 0.13
C ALA A 105 -13.80 2.01 1.52
N GLY A 106 -12.73 2.75 1.83
CA GLY A 106 -12.71 3.71 2.93
C GLY A 106 -13.32 5.05 2.49
N TRP A 107 -13.88 5.81 3.43
CA TRP A 107 -14.40 7.14 3.12
C TRP A 107 -13.26 8.17 2.98
N GLY A 108 -12.68 8.27 1.80
CA GLY A 108 -11.60 9.21 1.52
C GLY A 108 -11.38 9.46 0.04
N ALA A 109 -10.31 10.19 -0.29
CA ALA A 109 -9.83 10.45 -1.66
C ALA A 109 -10.90 10.98 -2.66
N GLY A 110 -11.96 11.63 -2.15
CA GLY A 110 -13.08 12.10 -2.96
C GLY A 110 -14.07 11.01 -3.40
N LEU A 111 -14.29 9.97 -2.59
CA LEU A 111 -15.37 9.01 -2.80
C LEU A 111 -16.75 9.67 -2.62
N PHE A 112 -17.59 9.61 -3.65
CA PHE A 112 -18.97 10.12 -3.61
C PHE A 112 -20.04 9.02 -3.54
N THR A 113 -19.66 7.76 -3.80
CA THR A 113 -20.49 6.58 -3.55
C THR A 113 -20.50 6.22 -2.05
N GLU A 114 -21.35 5.28 -1.64
CA GLU A 114 -21.33 4.80 -0.26
C GLU A 114 -20.07 3.93 0.02
N PRO A 115 -19.21 4.31 0.97
CA PRO A 115 -18.05 3.52 1.39
C PRO A 115 -18.47 2.34 2.28
N ALA A 116 -17.60 1.33 2.33
CA ALA A 116 -17.75 0.23 3.27
C ALA A 116 -17.37 0.62 4.70
N LEU A 117 -16.33 1.46 4.87
CA LEU A 117 -15.84 1.91 6.18
C LEU A 117 -15.81 3.44 6.29
N LYS A 118 -16.54 3.98 7.28
CA LYS A 118 -16.53 5.40 7.67
C LYS A 118 -15.92 5.53 9.06
N VAL A 119 -14.96 6.43 9.24
CA VAL A 119 -14.34 6.71 10.55
C VAL A 119 -14.18 8.20 10.81
N SER A 120 -14.21 8.59 12.08
CA SER A 120 -13.77 9.91 12.57
C SER A 120 -12.51 9.78 13.42
N PHE A 121 -11.48 10.54 13.06
CA PHE A 121 -10.23 10.65 13.81
C PHE A 121 -10.32 11.71 14.92
N ALA A 122 -9.50 11.58 15.96
CA ALA A 122 -9.49 12.49 17.11
C ALA A 122 -9.09 13.95 16.77
N ASP A 123 -8.54 14.21 15.58
CA ASP A 123 -8.24 15.55 15.05
C ASP A 123 -9.38 16.15 14.20
N GLY A 124 -10.51 15.44 14.06
CA GLY A 124 -11.66 15.86 13.25
C GLY A 124 -11.53 15.55 11.76
N ASN A 125 -10.41 14.95 11.32
CA ASN A 125 -10.31 14.39 9.97
C ASN A 125 -11.19 13.13 9.86
N ARG A 126 -11.64 12.82 8.64
CA ARG A 126 -12.47 11.66 8.28
C ARG A 126 -12.01 10.95 7.01
N ASP A 127 -11.01 11.50 6.31
CA ASP A 127 -10.39 10.93 5.12
C ASP A 127 -9.68 9.62 5.48
N LEU A 128 -10.17 8.50 4.95
CA LEU A 128 -9.63 7.15 5.12
C LEU A 128 -9.47 6.50 3.74
N VAL A 129 -8.23 6.18 3.37
CA VAL A 129 -7.88 5.67 2.03
C VAL A 129 -7.06 4.38 2.18
N LEU A 130 -7.73 3.24 2.01
CA LEU A 130 -7.17 1.92 2.29
C LEU A 130 -6.43 1.33 1.08
N HIS A 131 -5.11 1.15 1.20
CA HIS A 131 -4.26 0.53 0.19
C HIS A 131 -3.79 -0.87 0.60
N PHE A 132 -3.53 -1.72 -0.40
CA PHE A 132 -3.04 -3.09 -0.24
C PHE A 132 -1.63 -3.14 0.35
N VAL A 133 -1.45 -3.99 1.37
CA VAL A 133 -0.15 -4.28 2.01
C VAL A 133 0.34 -5.69 1.68
N ARG A 134 -0.52 -6.71 1.84
CA ARG A 134 -0.24 -8.11 1.53
C ARG A 134 -1.50 -8.97 1.51
N ALA A 135 -1.45 -10.09 0.80
CA ALA A 135 -2.37 -11.21 0.98
C ALA A 135 -1.65 -12.40 1.64
N SER A 136 -2.39 -13.32 2.25
CA SER A 136 -1.86 -14.53 2.89
C SER A 136 -2.93 -15.63 2.92
N PRO A 137 -2.68 -16.84 2.40
CA PRO A 137 -3.65 -17.94 2.44
C PRO A 137 -4.03 -18.30 3.88
N ASN A 138 -5.33 -18.53 4.12
CA ASN A 138 -5.88 -18.85 5.44
C ASN A 138 -6.66 -20.18 5.42
N GLY A 139 -6.06 -21.19 4.77
CA GLY A 139 -6.66 -22.51 4.52
C GLY A 139 -7.03 -22.74 3.04
N PRO A 140 -7.66 -23.89 2.72
CA PRO A 140 -8.16 -24.17 1.37
C PRO A 140 -9.21 -23.13 0.94
N GLN A 141 -9.10 -22.62 -0.29
CA GLN A 141 -10.04 -21.64 -0.86
C GLN A 141 -10.35 -20.44 0.07
N SER A 142 -9.34 -20.03 0.86
CA SER A 142 -9.47 -19.03 1.93
C SER A 142 -8.26 -18.10 1.96
N LEU A 143 -8.50 -16.80 2.15
CA LEU A 143 -7.50 -15.75 1.96
C LEU A 143 -7.73 -14.58 2.95
N ASP A 144 -6.71 -14.23 3.72
CA ASP A 144 -6.66 -12.98 4.48
C ASP A 144 -5.88 -11.92 3.67
N VAL A 145 -6.44 -10.72 3.55
CA VAL A 145 -5.84 -9.58 2.85
C VAL A 145 -5.73 -8.39 3.80
N LEU A 146 -4.52 -7.87 3.97
CA LEU A 146 -4.23 -6.74 4.84
C LEU A 146 -4.20 -5.44 4.02
N LEU A 147 -5.05 -4.50 4.43
CA LEU A 147 -5.04 -3.10 4.01
C LEU A 147 -4.52 -2.21 5.14
N LYS A 148 -4.02 -1.03 4.78
CA LYS A 148 -3.64 0.05 5.70
C LYS A 148 -4.08 1.39 5.10
N ASP A 149 -4.40 2.36 5.95
CA ASP A 149 -4.49 3.75 5.51
C ASP A 149 -3.13 4.29 5.03
N ILE A 150 -3.15 5.07 3.95
CA ILE A 150 -1.94 5.67 3.35
C ILE A 150 -1.16 6.61 4.29
N SER A 151 -1.80 7.14 5.34
CA SER A 151 -1.27 8.19 6.21
C SER A 151 -1.38 7.88 7.71
N ARG A 152 -2.34 7.06 8.12
CA ARG A 152 -2.68 6.72 9.52
C ARG A 152 -2.30 5.30 9.88
N GLU A 153 -2.14 5.04 11.17
CA GLU A 153 -1.92 3.69 11.71
C GLU A 153 -3.25 2.93 11.91
N VAL A 154 -4.12 2.98 10.90
CA VAL A 154 -5.35 2.17 10.83
C VAL A 154 -5.16 1.06 9.81
N TYR A 155 -5.51 -0.16 10.21
CA TYR A 155 -5.36 -1.38 9.43
C TYR A 155 -6.70 -2.09 9.29
N VAL A 156 -6.94 -2.74 8.15
CA VAL A 156 -8.12 -3.59 7.94
C VAL A 156 -7.66 -4.93 7.39
N THR A 157 -7.95 -6.02 8.11
CA THR A 157 -7.79 -7.38 7.55
C THR A 157 -9.14 -7.83 7.02
N LEU A 158 -9.25 -7.93 5.69
CA LEU A 158 -10.36 -8.59 5.02
C LEU A 158 -10.11 -10.10 5.02
N ARG A 159 -11.11 -10.91 5.32
CA ARG A 159 -11.04 -12.38 5.23
C ARG A 159 -12.09 -12.89 4.28
N TYR A 160 -11.66 -13.73 3.35
CA TYR A 160 -12.48 -14.37 2.34
C TYR A 160 -12.37 -15.88 2.50
N SER A 161 -13.46 -16.60 2.36
CA SER A 161 -13.45 -18.05 2.12
C SER A 161 -14.62 -18.43 1.22
N ILE A 162 -14.41 -19.35 0.28
CA ILE A 162 -15.50 -19.94 -0.51
C ILE A 162 -15.60 -21.43 -0.20
N ASP A 163 -16.81 -21.89 0.10
CA ASP A 163 -17.07 -23.30 0.34
C ASP A 163 -16.92 -24.10 -0.97
N PRO A 164 -16.07 -25.14 -1.03
CA PRO A 164 -15.70 -25.80 -2.27
C PRO A 164 -16.84 -26.64 -2.89
N GLU A 165 -17.86 -27.05 -2.12
CA GLU A 165 -18.98 -27.85 -2.62
C GLU A 165 -20.16 -26.99 -3.07
N SER A 166 -20.57 -26.01 -2.26
CA SER A 166 -21.73 -25.15 -2.51
C SER A 166 -21.42 -23.88 -3.29
N GLY A 167 -20.18 -23.38 -3.23
CA GLY A 167 -19.80 -22.08 -3.79
C GLY A 167 -20.25 -20.87 -2.96
N ILE A 168 -20.67 -21.08 -1.71
CA ILE A 168 -21.02 -19.99 -0.79
C ILE A 168 -19.75 -19.23 -0.40
N LEU A 169 -19.70 -17.95 -0.76
CA LEU A 169 -18.63 -17.02 -0.40
C LEU A 169 -18.95 -16.34 0.94
N ALA A 170 -18.08 -16.51 1.93
CA ALA A 170 -18.05 -15.72 3.15
C ALA A 170 -17.02 -14.58 3.03
N ARG A 171 -17.39 -13.40 3.52
CA ARG A 171 -16.53 -12.21 3.62
C ARG A 171 -16.65 -11.62 5.03
N SER A 172 -15.56 -11.12 5.60
CA SER A 172 -15.57 -10.35 6.85
C SER A 172 -14.44 -9.33 6.89
N ALA A 173 -14.60 -8.25 7.66
CA ALA A 173 -13.57 -7.26 7.91
C ALA A 173 -13.16 -7.26 9.40
N SER A 174 -11.90 -6.95 9.67
CA SER A 174 -11.33 -6.86 11.01
C SER A 174 -10.50 -5.58 11.09
N ILE A 175 -11.07 -4.54 11.70
CA ILE A 175 -10.50 -3.20 11.77
C ILE A 175 -9.63 -3.09 13.03
N GLU A 176 -8.40 -2.63 12.87
CA GLU A 176 -7.41 -2.51 13.94
C GLU A 176 -6.85 -1.09 13.98
N ASN A 177 -7.04 -0.41 15.12
CA ASN A 177 -6.46 0.91 15.37
C ASN A 177 -5.12 0.79 16.10
N LYS A 178 -4.05 1.31 15.50
CA LYS A 178 -2.72 1.45 16.10
C LYS A 178 -2.29 2.92 16.28
N GLU A 179 -3.21 3.87 16.06
CA GLU A 179 -3.00 5.27 16.46
C GLU A 179 -2.82 5.40 17.97
N LYS A 180 -2.18 6.51 18.38
CA LYS A 180 -2.04 6.88 19.80
C LYS A 180 -3.34 7.41 20.41
N GLN A 181 -4.37 7.61 19.59
CA GLN A 181 -5.65 8.20 19.95
C GLN A 181 -6.79 7.27 19.52
N PRO A 182 -7.97 7.34 20.17
CA PRO A 182 -9.14 6.61 19.69
C PRO A 182 -9.58 7.11 18.31
N ILE A 183 -10.17 6.21 17.54
CA ILE A 183 -10.97 6.50 16.34
C ILE A 183 -12.40 6.08 16.61
N THR A 184 -13.37 6.79 16.04
CA THR A 184 -14.77 6.38 16.04
C THR A 184 -15.06 5.68 14.72
N ILE A 185 -15.62 4.47 14.76
CA ILE A 185 -16.19 3.81 13.58
C ILE A 185 -17.64 4.28 13.46
N GLU A 186 -18.01 4.84 12.31
CA GLU A 186 -19.36 5.32 12.00
C GLU A 186 -20.16 4.29 11.18
N GLN A 187 -19.47 3.47 10.39
CA GLN A 187 -20.01 2.39 9.55
C GLN A 187 -18.88 1.39 9.22
N ALA A 188 -19.17 0.08 9.19
CA ALA A 188 -18.21 -0.99 8.90
C ALA A 188 -18.90 -2.27 8.38
#